data_AF-A0A6L2MTP9-F1
#
_entry.id   AF-A0A6L2MTP9-F1
#
_cell.length_a   1.000
_cell.length_b   1.000
_cell.length_c   1.000
_cell.angle_alpha   90.00
_cell.angle_beta   90.00
_cell.angle_gamma   90.00
#
_symmetry.space_group_name_H-M   'P 1'
#
loop_
_entity.id
_entity.type
_entity.pdbx_description
1 polymer ?
#
loop_
_entity_poly.entity_id
_entity_poly.type
_entity_poly.pdbx_seq_one_letter_code
_entity_poly.pdbx_strand_id
1 'polypeptide(L)'
;MGDENPIHILGDYSKPSYEGYRNTIELPVGNNVVPLRSDTIRLVPNGCSFHGLRSEDPNQYLKDFLKLVDSLDLDGENKERTRLCLFQFSLRYQASNWLERLPAGSISTWEDLTTRFLT
;
A
#
# COMPACT_ATOMS: atom_id res chain seq x y z
N MET A 1 16.95 21.98 -28.39
CA MET A 1 15.86 21.17 -27.78
C MET A 1 16.37 19.75 -27.69
N GLY A 2 16.57 19.27 -26.47
CA GLY A 2 17.30 18.04 -26.17
C GLY A 2 17.73 18.10 -24.70
N ASP A 3 16.75 18.13 -23.81
CA ASP A 3 16.96 17.93 -22.37
C ASP A 3 17.37 16.46 -22.15
N GLU A 4 18.68 16.25 -22.17
CA GLU A 4 19.33 15.05 -21.67
C GLU A 4 19.04 14.89 -20.17
N ASN A 5 18.31 13.84 -19.80
CA ASN A 5 18.12 13.47 -18.40
C ASN A 5 19.44 12.84 -17.92
N PRO A 6 20.19 13.46 -16.98
CA PRO A 6 21.50 12.96 -16.60
C PRO A 6 21.39 11.57 -15.96
N ILE A 7 22.21 10.64 -16.45
CA ILE A 7 22.28 9.28 -15.91
C ILE A 7 22.91 9.35 -14.53
N HIS A 8 22.08 9.23 -13.48
CA HIS A 8 22.55 9.09 -12.10
C HIS A 8 23.04 7.67 -11.87
N ILE A 9 24.30 7.51 -11.45
CA ILE A 9 24.85 6.21 -11.05
C ILE A 9 24.49 5.93 -9.59
N LEU A 10 24.44 4.65 -9.19
CA LEU A 10 24.01 4.25 -7.84
C LEU A 10 24.78 4.98 -6.72
N GLY A 11 26.01 5.42 -6.98
CA GLY A 11 26.83 6.20 -6.06
C GLY A 11 26.41 7.66 -5.86
N ASP A 12 25.55 8.21 -6.73
CA ASP A 12 25.01 9.58 -6.62
C ASP A 12 23.84 9.68 -5.63
N TYR A 13 23.24 8.56 -5.25
CA TYR A 13 22.12 8.51 -4.32
C TYR A 13 22.63 8.45 -2.89
N SER A 14 22.25 9.44 -2.08
CA SER A 14 22.47 9.38 -0.62
C SER A 14 21.72 8.20 -0.04
N LYS A 15 22.34 7.47 0.91
CA LYS A 15 21.67 6.39 1.64
C LYS A 15 20.38 6.94 2.27
N PRO A 16 19.20 6.36 1.99
CA PRO A 16 17.98 6.78 2.64
C PRO A 16 18.15 6.58 4.15
N SER A 17 18.05 7.66 4.92
CA SER A 17 18.08 7.58 6.38
C SER A 17 16.77 6.99 6.89
N TYR A 18 16.86 6.00 7.78
CA TYR A 18 15.70 5.43 8.45
C TYR A 18 14.99 6.44 9.38
N GLU A 19 15.66 7.55 9.77
CA GLU A 19 15.09 8.59 10.63
C GLU A 19 13.93 9.36 9.99
N GLY A 20 13.77 9.32 8.67
CA GLY A 20 12.66 9.96 7.95
C GLY A 20 11.58 8.99 7.46
N TYR A 21 11.82 7.68 7.54
CA TYR A 21 10.87 6.69 7.07
C TYR A 21 9.76 6.51 8.10
N ARG A 22 8.62 7.16 7.86
CA ARG A 22 7.42 7.04 8.70
C ARG A 22 6.29 6.51 7.82
N ASN A 23 5.88 5.27 8.07
CA ASN A 23 4.73 4.69 7.37
C ASN A 23 3.46 5.50 7.69
N THR A 24 2.72 5.86 6.66
CA THR A 24 1.38 6.46 6.78
C THR A 24 0.41 5.58 7.56
N ILE A 25 0.52 4.27 7.34
CA ILE A 25 -0.28 3.26 8.03
C ILE A 25 0.45 2.86 9.31
N GLU A 26 -0.13 3.23 10.45
CA GLU A 26 0.29 2.66 11.73
C GLU A 26 -0.33 1.27 11.86
N LEU A 27 0.52 0.23 11.76
CA LEU A 27 0.10 -1.13 12.03
C LEU A 27 -0.17 -1.25 13.54
N PRO A 28 -1.38 -1.64 13.99
CA PRO A 28 -1.67 -1.73 15.41
C PRO A 28 -0.77 -2.78 16.06
N VAL A 29 -0.16 -2.43 17.20
CA VAL A 29 0.71 -3.33 17.98
C VAL A 29 -0.09 -4.56 18.41
N GLY A 30 0.31 -5.74 17.95
CA GLY A 30 -0.29 -7.03 18.30
C GLY A 30 0.80 -8.10 18.32
N ASN A 31 0.77 -8.95 19.34
CA ASN A 31 1.86 -9.85 19.74
C ASN A 31 2.22 -10.96 18.72
N ASN A 32 1.56 -11.01 17.56
CA ASN A 32 1.71 -12.06 16.57
C ASN A 32 2.20 -11.45 15.25
N VAL A 33 3.53 -11.43 15.08
CA VAL A 33 4.17 -11.18 13.78
C VAL A 33 3.91 -12.42 12.91
N VAL A 34 2.68 -12.61 12.43
CA VAL A 34 2.41 -13.64 11.42
C VAL A 34 3.17 -13.20 10.18
N PRO A 35 4.20 -13.94 9.73
CA PRO A 35 4.94 -13.57 8.54
C PRO A 35 3.95 -13.56 7.38
N LEU A 36 3.78 -12.40 6.73
CA LEU A 36 3.08 -12.33 5.45
C LEU A 36 3.77 -13.32 4.53
N ARG A 37 3.10 -14.45 4.23
CA ARG A 37 3.68 -15.48 3.38
C ARG A 37 4.00 -14.84 2.03
N SER A 38 5.19 -15.15 1.49
CA SER A 38 5.67 -14.60 0.23
C SER A 38 4.66 -14.79 -0.92
N ASP A 39 3.88 -15.88 -0.89
CA ASP A 39 2.80 -16.13 -1.85
C ASP A 39 1.65 -15.11 -1.77
N THR A 40 1.31 -14.62 -0.58
CA THR A 40 0.30 -13.57 -0.38
C THR A 40 0.79 -12.22 -0.92
N ILE A 41 2.07 -11.90 -0.72
CA ILE A 41 2.71 -10.68 -1.24
C ILE A 41 2.75 -10.71 -2.78
N ARG A 42 2.94 -11.89 -3.39
CA ARG A 42 2.96 -12.06 -4.85
C ARG A 42 1.57 -12.00 -5.50
N LEU A 43 0.50 -12.26 -4.74
CA LEU A 43 -0.86 -12.27 -5.26
C LEU A 43 -1.39 -10.85 -5.56
N VAL A 44 -1.00 -9.88 -4.72
CA VAL A 44 -1.51 -8.51 -4.79
C VAL A 44 -1.07 -7.75 -6.05
N PRO A 45 0.22 -7.72 -6.44
CA PRO A 45 0.65 -7.08 -7.68
C PRO A 45 -0.02 -7.62 -8.94
N ASN A 46 -0.31 -8.92 -8.96
CA ASN A 46 -0.80 -9.62 -10.16
C ASN A 46 -2.33 -9.69 -10.24
N GLY A 47 -3.05 -9.59 -9.12
CA GLY A 47 -4.50 -9.77 -9.07
C GLY A 47 -5.31 -8.50 -8.80
N CYS A 48 -4.74 -7.48 -8.16
CA CYS A 48 -5.49 -6.30 -7.75
C CYS A 48 -4.56 -5.09 -7.58
N SER A 49 -4.05 -4.55 -8.69
CA SER A 49 -3.25 -3.31 -8.69
C SER A 49 -4.13 -2.11 -9.05
N PHE A 50 -3.98 -1.00 -8.33
CA PHE A 50 -4.65 0.27 -8.62
C PHE A 50 -3.62 1.35 -8.93
N HIS A 51 -3.69 1.94 -10.12
CA HIS A 51 -2.68 2.87 -10.63
C HIS A 51 -3.05 4.33 -10.39
N GLY A 52 -4.32 4.60 -10.05
CA GLY A 52 -4.87 5.94 -9.89
C GLY A 52 -5.27 6.58 -11.23
N LEU A 53 -5.49 5.78 -12.27
CA LEU A 53 -5.88 6.28 -13.59
C LEU A 53 -7.34 6.69 -13.60
N ARG A 54 -7.69 7.71 -14.41
CA ARG A 54 -9.08 8.16 -14.59
C ARG A 54 -10.02 7.09 -15.15
N SER A 55 -9.47 6.06 -15.80
CA SER A 55 -10.21 4.92 -16.35
C SER A 55 -10.47 3.81 -15.33
N GLU A 56 -9.80 3.83 -14.18
CA GLU A 56 -10.00 2.85 -13.12
C GLU A 56 -11.15 3.30 -12.21
N ASP A 57 -11.99 2.36 -11.80
CA ASP A 57 -13.06 2.62 -10.84
C ASP A 57 -12.59 2.23 -9.42
N PRO A 58 -12.48 3.21 -8.49
CA PRO A 58 -11.96 2.94 -7.16
C PRO A 58 -12.90 2.05 -6.33
N ASN A 59 -14.21 2.08 -6.58
CA ASN A 59 -15.18 1.22 -5.88
C ASN A 59 -15.07 -0.24 -6.34
N GLN A 60 -14.87 -0.46 -7.64
CA GLN A 60 -14.68 -1.79 -8.21
C GLN A 60 -13.35 -2.38 -7.74
N TYR A 61 -12.29 -1.58 -7.71
CA TYR A 61 -11.02 -1.98 -7.13
C TYR A 61 -11.17 -2.40 -5.66
N LEU A 62 -11.83 -1.59 -4.82
CA LEU A 62 -12.05 -1.95 -3.41
C LEU A 62 -12.83 -3.27 -3.26
N LYS A 63 -13.85 -3.50 -4.09
CA LYS A 63 -14.61 -4.77 -4.08
C LYS A 63 -13.73 -5.96 -4.42
N ASP A 64 -12.91 -5.86 -5.46
CA ASP A 64 -12.06 -6.96 -5.89
C ASP A 64 -10.91 -7.20 -4.92
N PHE A 65 -10.37 -6.13 -4.31
CA PHE A 65 -9.40 -6.20 -3.25
C PHE A 65 -9.96 -6.91 -2.01
N LEU A 66 -11.18 -6.57 -1.58
CA LEU A 66 -11.84 -7.22 -0.45
C LEU A 66 -12.06 -8.72 -0.70
N LYS A 67 -12.48 -9.11 -1.91
CA LYS A 67 -12.61 -10.55 -2.27
C LYS A 67 -11.27 -11.29 -2.17
N LEU A 68 -10.19 -10.65 -2.60
CA LEU A 68 -8.84 -11.23 -2.51
C LEU A 68 -8.44 -11.43 -1.05
N VAL A 69 -8.64 -10.41 -0.20
CA VAL A 69 -8.32 -10.51 1.23
C VAL A 69 -9.23 -11.51 1.94
N ASP A 70 -10.50 -11.58 1.59
CA ASP A 70 -11.46 -12.54 2.15
C ASP A 70 -11.13 -13.99 1.77
N SER A 71 -10.39 -14.22 0.69
CA SER A 71 -9.89 -15.55 0.31
C SER A 71 -8.70 -16.02 1.16
N LEU A 72 -8.09 -15.12 1.93
CA LEU A 72 -7.01 -15.45 2.86
C LEU A 72 -7.64 -15.98 4.16
N ASP A 73 -7.26 -17.20 4.55
CA ASP A 73 -7.70 -17.83 5.79
C ASP A 73 -7.02 -17.15 7.01
N LEU A 74 -7.52 -15.98 7.38
CA LEU A 74 -7.00 -15.11 8.44
C LEU A 74 -8.06 -14.92 9.52
N ASP A 75 -7.62 -14.99 10.79
CA ASP A 75 -8.48 -14.63 11.94
C ASP A 75 -8.82 -13.13 11.94
N GLY A 76 -9.93 -12.75 12.58
CA GLY A 76 -10.53 -11.41 12.49
C GLY A 76 -9.57 -10.26 12.82
N GLU A 77 -8.77 -10.38 13.89
CA GLU A 77 -7.82 -9.33 14.29
C GLU A 77 -6.63 -9.22 13.30
N ASN A 78 -6.21 -10.35 12.72
CA ASN A 78 -5.16 -10.40 11.72
C ASN A 78 -5.68 -9.90 10.36
N LYS A 79 -6.96 -10.10 10.07
CA LYS A 79 -7.58 -9.73 8.80
C LYS A 79 -7.54 -8.23 8.54
N GLU A 80 -7.85 -7.39 9.53
CA GLU A 80 -7.80 -5.94 9.36
C GLU A 80 -6.37 -5.44 9.15
N ARG A 81 -5.41 -5.91 9.97
CA ARG A 81 -3.99 -5.61 9.82
C ARG A 81 -3.45 -6.03 8.45
N THR A 82 -3.76 -7.25 8.03
CA THR A 82 -3.37 -7.76 6.71
C THR A 82 -4.02 -6.98 5.59
N ARG A 83 -5.29 -6.58 5.74
CA ARG A 83 -5.99 -5.76 4.74
C ARG A 83 -5.31 -4.41 4.53
N LEU A 84 -5.02 -3.68 5.61
CA LEU A 84 -4.27 -2.41 5.54
C LEU A 84 -2.88 -2.63 4.93
N CYS A 85 -2.20 -3.69 5.34
CA CYS A 85 -0.86 -3.99 4.84
C CYS A 85 -0.86 -4.34 3.35
N LEU A 86 -1.77 -5.19 2.88
CA LEU A 86 -1.85 -5.57 1.47
C LEU A 86 -2.32 -4.41 0.59
N PHE A 87 -3.13 -3.49 1.13
CA PHE A 87 -3.61 -2.32 0.39
C PHE A 87 -2.42 -1.46 -0.08
N GLN A 88 -1.45 -1.22 0.79
CA GLN A 88 -0.24 -0.47 0.44
C GLN A 88 0.51 -1.12 -0.75
N PHE A 89 0.51 -2.45 -0.82
CA PHE A 89 1.17 -3.21 -1.89
C PHE A 89 0.35 -3.32 -3.16
N SER A 90 -0.96 -3.03 -3.13
CA SER A 90 -1.80 -2.94 -4.33
C SER A 90 -1.73 -1.59 -5.04
N LEU A 91 -1.28 -0.52 -4.36
CA LEU A 91 -1.17 0.79 -5.00
C LEU A 91 0.05 0.85 -5.91
N ARG A 92 -0.11 1.52 -7.06
CA ARG A 92 0.93 1.78 -8.05
C ARG A 92 0.92 3.24 -8.46
N TYR A 93 2.05 3.75 -8.91
CA TYR A 93 2.21 5.09 -9.49
C TYR A 93 1.51 6.19 -8.67
N GLN A 94 0.49 6.83 -9.25
CA GLN A 94 -0.21 7.98 -8.67
C GLN A 94 -0.92 7.62 -7.37
N ALA A 95 -1.44 6.40 -7.27
CA ALA A 95 -2.10 5.93 -6.05
C ALA A 95 -1.11 5.69 -4.91
N SER A 96 0.10 5.20 -5.20
CA SER A 96 1.16 5.05 -4.18
C SER A 96 1.57 6.42 -3.64
N ASN A 97 1.74 7.41 -4.52
CA ASN A 97 2.08 8.77 -4.14
C ASN A 97 1.00 9.44 -3.28
N TRP A 98 -0.29 9.09 -3.47
CA TRP A 98 -1.37 9.58 -2.61
C TRP A 98 -1.19 9.09 -1.17
N LEU A 99 -0.88 7.80 -0.98
CA LEU A 99 -0.68 7.22 0.35
C LEU A 99 0.54 7.84 1.07
N GLU A 100 1.62 8.12 0.34
CA GLU A 100 2.83 8.76 0.87
C GLU A 100 2.65 10.25 1.25
N ARG A 101 1.64 10.92 0.70
CA ARG A 101 1.34 12.33 1.02
C ARG A 101 0.55 12.52 2.31
N LEU A 102 -0.05 11.45 2.82
CA LEU A 102 -0.82 11.50 4.05
C LEU A 102 0.11 11.59 5.27
N PRO A 103 -0.32 12.23 6.37
CA PRO A 103 0.49 12.29 7.58
C PRO A 103 0.78 10.90 8.15
N ALA A 104 1.99 10.70 8.68
CA ALA A 104 2.34 9.46 9.38
C ALA A 104 1.34 9.15 10.51
N GLY A 105 0.85 7.91 10.57
CA GLY A 105 -0.13 7.48 11.57
C GLY A 105 -1.53 8.06 11.38
N SER A 106 -1.83 8.70 10.24
CA SER A 106 -3.18 9.23 9.99
C SER A 106 -4.21 8.15 9.74
N ILE A 107 -3.78 6.95 9.35
CA ILE A 107 -4.66 5.80 9.05
C ILE A 107 -4.33 4.67 10.02
N SER A 108 -5.33 4.27 10.80
CA SER A 108 -5.24 3.15 11.77
C SER A 108 -6.32 2.08 11.58
N THR A 109 -7.38 2.35 10.83
CA THR A 109 -8.48 1.40 10.57
C THR A 109 -8.78 1.32 9.07
N TRP A 110 -9.39 0.21 8.65
CA TRP A 110 -9.80 0.05 7.26
C TRP A 110 -10.85 1.09 6.81
N GLU A 111 -11.77 1.46 7.71
CA GLU A 111 -12.82 2.44 7.42
C GLU A 111 -12.27 3.85 7.18
N ASP A 112 -11.28 4.27 7.97
CA ASP A 112 -10.61 5.57 7.76
C ASP A 112 -9.85 5.58 6.42
N LEU A 113 -9.18 4.47 6.10
CA LEU A 113 -8.50 4.31 4.81
C LEU A 113 -9.45 4.46 3.62
N THR A 114 -10.56 3.70 3.62
CA THR A 114 -11.51 3.72 2.48
C THR A 114 -12.21 5.06 2.35
N THR A 115 -12.54 5.69 3.47
CA THR A 115 -13.14 7.04 3.47
C THR A 115 -12.23 8.04 2.79
N ARG A 116 -10.94 8.06 3.14
CA ARG A 116 -9.95 8.95 2.52
C ARG A 116 -9.67 8.59 1.07
N PHE A 117 -9.69 7.31 0.73
CA PHE A 117 -9.40 6.84 -0.63
C PHE A 117 -10.50 7.21 -1.64
N LEU A 118 -11.75 7.31 -1.18
CA LEU A 118 -12.90 7.65 -2.02
C LEU A 118 -13.24 9.15 -2.06
N THR A 119 -12.47 9.99 -1.36
CA THR A 119 -12.68 11.45 -1.27
C THR A 119 -11.65 12.20 -2.10
#